data_AF-A0A3M7TME6-F1
#
_entry.id   AF-A0A3M7TME6-F1
#
_cell.length_a   1.000
_cell.length_b   1.000
_cell.length_c   1.000
_cell.angle_alpha   90.00
_cell.angle_beta   90.00
_cell.angle_gamma   90.00
#
_symmetry.space_group_name_H-M   'P 1'
#
loop_
_entity.id
_entity.type
_entity.pdbx_description
1 polymer ?
#
loop_
_entity_poly.entity_id
_entity_poly.type
_entity_poly.pdbx_seq_one_letter_code
_entity_poly.pdbx_strand_id
1 'polypeptide(L)'
;MISAIIDPAGKSNEVHISGSAFLKYNLNKVIILKFGNMKKRMIVKVNPTLKEDIVKLPKKLSKFISIPSLPFDCYLRKDILHLGPVIGFMPKPFFYSNPYKMMLRF
;
A
#
# COMPACT_ATOMS: atom_id res chain seq x y z
N MET A 1 1.91 -14.06 -4.38
CA MET A 1 2.22 -12.62 -4.50
C MET A 1 0.90 -11.91 -4.72
N ILE A 2 0.65 -10.79 -4.05
CA ILE A 2 -0.65 -10.11 -4.09
C ILE A 2 -0.47 -8.73 -4.73
N SER A 3 -1.37 -8.33 -5.60
CA SER A 3 -1.31 -7.03 -6.26
C SER A 3 -2.13 -6.03 -5.48
N ALA A 4 -1.64 -4.80 -5.33
CA ALA A 4 -2.37 -3.75 -4.64
C ALA A 4 -2.72 -2.59 -5.58
N ILE A 5 -3.98 -2.15 -5.47
CA ILE A 5 -4.52 -1.01 -6.22
C ILE A 5 -4.89 0.08 -5.21
N ILE A 6 -4.52 1.31 -5.53
CA ILE A 6 -4.83 2.47 -4.69
C ILE A 6 -6.20 3.04 -5.06
N ASP A 7 -7.09 3.11 -4.07
CA ASP A 7 -8.41 3.73 -4.12
C ASP A 7 -8.36 5.16 -3.59
N PRO A 8 -8.52 6.20 -4.44
CA PRO A 8 -8.56 7.59 -4.00
C PRO A 8 -9.71 7.90 -3.03
N ALA A 9 -10.83 7.19 -3.15
CA ALA A 9 -12.05 7.39 -2.35
C ALA A 9 -12.17 6.41 -1.17
N GLY A 10 -11.20 5.51 -1.01
CA GLY A 10 -11.23 4.49 0.04
C GLY A 10 -11.16 5.09 1.45
N LYS A 11 -11.85 4.46 2.40
CA LYS A 11 -11.76 4.87 3.81
C LYS A 11 -10.40 4.49 4.38
N SER A 12 -9.81 5.41 5.15
CA SER A 12 -8.41 5.28 5.59
C SER A 12 -8.10 4.02 6.43
N ASN A 13 -9.10 3.41 7.04
CA ASN A 13 -9.00 2.25 7.93
C ASN A 13 -9.59 0.96 7.32
N GLU A 14 -9.97 0.96 6.04
CA GLU A 14 -10.55 -0.19 5.36
C GLU A 14 -9.57 -0.70 4.30
N VAL A 15 -9.51 -2.02 4.14
CA VAL A 15 -8.79 -2.69 3.05
C VAL A 15 -9.75 -3.66 2.38
N HIS A 16 -9.86 -3.58 1.06
CA HIS A 16 -10.77 -4.43 0.30
C HIS A 16 -9.98 -5.56 -0.33
N ILE A 17 -10.43 -6.80 -0.17
CA ILE A 17 -9.74 -7.97 -0.72
C ILE A 17 -10.73 -8.89 -1.44
N SER A 18 -10.28 -9.61 -2.47
CA SER A 18 -11.12 -10.64 -3.09
C SER A 18 -11.47 -11.75 -2.10
N GLY A 19 -12.62 -12.39 -2.29
CA GLY A 19 -13.05 -13.52 -1.45
C GLY A 19 -12.08 -14.71 -1.54
N SER A 20 -11.53 -14.97 -2.73
CA SER A 20 -10.53 -16.02 -2.94
C SER A 20 -9.24 -15.75 -2.16
N ALA A 21 -8.73 -14.51 -2.16
CA ALA A 21 -7.54 -14.17 -1.38
C ALA A 21 -7.81 -14.18 0.13
N PHE A 22 -8.98 -13.72 0.57
CA PHE A 22 -9.37 -13.81 1.99
C PHE A 22 -9.29 -15.25 2.53
N LEU A 23 -9.80 -16.23 1.77
CA LEU A 23 -9.77 -17.65 2.11
C LEU A 23 -8.36 -18.25 1.97
N LYS A 24 -7.69 -17.99 0.83
CA LYS A 24 -6.35 -18.50 0.51
C LYS A 24 -5.30 -18.15 1.58
N TYR A 25 -5.38 -16.93 2.11
CA TYR A 25 -4.45 -16.45 3.13
C TYR A 25 -4.98 -16.61 4.56
N ASN A 26 -6.18 -17.20 4.75
CA ASN A 26 -6.85 -17.40 6.04
C ASN A 26 -6.84 -16.14 6.92
N LEU A 27 -7.33 -15.04 6.35
CA LEU A 27 -7.22 -13.72 6.96
C LEU A 27 -8.25 -13.48 8.06
N ASN A 28 -7.84 -12.71 9.08
CA ASN A 28 -8.77 -12.15 10.05
C ASN A 28 -9.54 -10.95 9.48
N LYS A 29 -10.67 -10.62 10.14
CA LYS A 29 -11.47 -9.40 9.84
C LYS A 29 -10.68 -8.10 10.07
N VAL A 30 -9.56 -8.17 10.79
CA VAL A 30 -8.66 -7.07 11.06
C VAL A 30 -7.23 -7.52 10.79
N ILE A 31 -6.50 -6.73 10.02
CA ILE A 31 -5.09 -6.97 9.71
C ILE A 31 -4.24 -5.75 10.06
N ILE A 32 -2.93 -5.93 10.12
CA ILE A 32 -1.96 -4.84 10.27
C ILE A 32 -1.39 -4.49 8.89
N LEU A 33 -1.64 -3.27 8.45
CA LEU A 33 -0.89 -2.68 7.34
C LEU A 33 0.45 -2.16 7.86
N LYS A 34 1.54 -2.62 7.25
CA LYS A 34 2.89 -2.10 7.47
C LYS A 34 3.33 -1.32 6.23
N PHE A 35 3.51 -0.01 6.37
CA PHE A 35 4.02 0.88 5.32
C PHE A 35 5.28 1.58 5.81
N GLY A 36 6.44 1.11 5.37
CA GLY A 36 7.73 1.48 5.98
C GLY A 36 7.77 1.11 7.48
N ASN A 37 8.06 2.11 8.33
CA ASN A 37 8.03 1.96 9.79
C ASN A 37 6.63 2.13 10.39
N MET A 38 5.66 2.61 9.61
CA MET A 38 4.29 2.82 10.10
C MET A 38 3.52 1.50 10.14
N LYS A 39 2.76 1.31 11.22
CA LYS A 39 1.82 0.20 11.40
C LYS A 39 0.42 0.76 11.63
N LYS A 40 -0.57 0.24 10.91
CA LYS A 40 -1.97 0.66 11.05
C LYS A 40 -2.90 -0.55 11.06
N ARG A 41 -3.88 -0.56 11.98
CA ARG A 41 -4.96 -1.56 11.95
C ARG A 41 -5.93 -1.23 10.82
N MET A 42 -6.22 -2.23 10.00
CA MET A 42 -7.14 -2.13 8.87
C MET A 42 -8.27 -3.14 9.03
N ILE A 43 -9.50 -2.70 8.78
CA ILE A 43 -10.68 -3.56 8.71
C ILE A 43 -10.72 -4.18 7.32
N VAL A 44 -10.75 -5.51 7.26
CA VAL A 44 -10.85 -6.25 6.02
C VAL A 44 -12.30 -6.28 5.56
N LYS A 45 -12.53 -5.82 4.33
CA LYS A 45 -13.82 -5.91 3.63
C LYS A 45 -13.65 -6.83 2.43
N VAL A 46 -14.39 -7.93 2.41
CA VAL A 46 -14.40 -8.81 1.23
C VAL A 46 -15.19 -8.12 0.12
N ASN A 47 -14.58 -7.95 -1.03
CA ASN A 47 -15.22 -7.41 -2.22
C ASN A 47 -15.25 -8.49 -3.32
N PRO A 48 -16.44 -9.02 -3.67
CA PRO A 48 -16.57 -10.09 -4.66
C PRO A 48 -16.28 -9.62 -6.10
N THR A 49 -16.25 -8.31 -6.36
CA THR A 49 -15.97 -7.77 -7.69
C THR A 49 -14.48 -7.61 -7.98
N LEU A 50 -13.61 -7.77 -6.98
CA LEU A 50 -12.17 -7.75 -7.17
C LEU A 50 -11.70 -9.06 -7.82
N LYS A 51 -10.80 -8.92 -8.80
CA LYS A 51 -10.08 -10.08 -9.34
C LYS A 51 -9.25 -10.76 -8.25
N GLU A 52 -8.91 -12.02 -8.47
CA GLU A 52 -8.13 -12.81 -7.54
C GLU A 52 -6.78 -12.16 -7.21
N ASP A 53 -6.32 -12.37 -5.97
CA ASP A 53 -5.06 -11.82 -5.47
C ASP A 53 -4.92 -10.29 -5.64
N ILE A 54 -6.04 -9.55 -5.71
CA ILE A 54 -6.05 -8.08 -5.67
C ILE A 54 -6.52 -7.58 -4.31
N VAL A 55 -5.76 -6.60 -3.79
CA VAL A 55 -6.12 -5.81 -2.63
C VAL A 55 -6.33 -4.35 -3.05
N LYS A 56 -7.45 -3.75 -2.65
CA LYS A 56 -7.69 -2.32 -2.77
C LYS A 56 -7.33 -1.62 -1.47
N LEU A 57 -6.44 -0.63 -1.53
CA LEU A 57 -5.97 0.15 -0.39
C LEU A 57 -6.36 1.62 -0.53
N PRO A 58 -6.68 2.32 0.57
CA PRO A 58 -7.02 3.73 0.50
C PRO A 58 -5.77 4.56 0.21
N LYS A 59 -5.90 5.59 -0.65
CA LYS A 59 -4.81 6.53 -0.94
C LYS A 59 -4.33 7.26 0.31
N LYS A 60 -5.24 7.62 1.22
CA LYS A 60 -4.90 8.32 2.46
C LYS A 60 -4.91 7.33 3.63
N LEU A 61 -3.75 7.14 4.26
CA LEU A 61 -3.62 6.34 5.48
C LEU A 61 -3.80 7.20 6.74
N SER A 62 -3.58 8.50 6.67
CA SER A 62 -3.90 9.45 7.74
C SER A 62 -4.06 10.86 7.18
N LYS A 63 -4.17 11.87 8.05
CA LYS A 63 -4.09 13.28 7.64
C LYS A 63 -2.74 13.65 7.03
N PHE A 64 -1.68 12.91 7.37
CA PHE A 64 -0.29 13.23 7.01
C PHE A 64 0.36 12.21 6.07
N ILE A 65 -0.20 11.00 5.95
CA ILE A 65 0.41 9.90 5.20
C ILE A 65 -0.52 9.46 4.08
N SER A 66 0.01 9.43 2.86
CA SER A 66 -0.65 8.89 1.67
C SER A 66 0.24 7.86 0.98
N ILE A 67 -0.39 6.93 0.27
CA ILE A 67 0.30 5.99 -0.61
C ILE A 67 0.39 6.65 -1.99
N PRO A 68 1.59 6.79 -2.57
CA PRO A 68 1.75 7.35 -3.90
C PRO A 68 1.21 6.39 -4.97
N SER A 69 0.81 6.93 -6.12
CA SER A 69 0.43 6.16 -7.31
C SER A 69 1.66 5.70 -8.10
N LEU A 70 2.64 5.13 -7.39
CA LEU A 70 3.86 4.55 -7.96
C LEU A 70 3.79 3.02 -7.86
N PRO A 71 4.55 2.26 -8.66
CA PRO A 71 4.71 0.84 -8.42
C PRO A 71 5.30 0.57 -7.04
N PHE A 72 4.72 -0.39 -6.32
CA PHE A 72 5.22 -0.84 -5.02
C PHE A 72 4.97 -2.34 -4.86
N ASP A 73 5.82 -2.99 -4.09
CA ASP A 73 5.63 -4.39 -3.77
C ASP A 73 4.58 -4.54 -2.67
N CYS A 74 3.72 -5.53 -2.86
CA CYS A 74 2.70 -5.89 -1.91
C CYS A 74 2.77 -7.38 -1.63
N TYR A 75 2.86 -7.73 -0.36
CA TYR A 75 2.78 -9.12 0.06
C TYR A 75 2.07 -9.24 1.39
N LEU A 76 1.44 -10.38 1.58
CA LEU A 76 0.66 -10.67 2.76
C LEU A 76 1.30 -11.86 3.48
N ARG A 77 1.54 -11.72 4.78
CA ARG A 77 2.11 -12.77 5.63
C ARG A 77 1.31 -12.84 6.91
N LYS A 78 0.52 -13.92 7.08
CA LYS A 78 -0.48 -14.02 8.15
C LYS A 78 -1.43 -12.81 8.07
N ASP A 79 -1.70 -12.14 9.18
CA ASP A 79 -2.51 -10.92 9.24
C ASP A 79 -1.71 -9.62 9.08
N ILE A 80 -0.56 -9.67 8.41
CA ILE A 80 0.26 -8.49 8.15
C ILE A 80 0.34 -8.27 6.63
N LEU A 81 -0.24 -7.16 6.19
CA LEU A 81 -0.12 -6.67 4.83
C LEU A 81 1.10 -5.75 4.77
N HIS A 82 2.14 -6.20 4.10
CA HIS A 82 3.36 -5.45 3.91
C HIS A 82 3.28 -4.68 2.59
N LEU A 83 3.35 -3.36 2.70
CA LEU A 83 3.66 -2.49 1.58
C LEU A 83 5.18 -2.24 1.61
N GLY A 84 5.87 -3.04 0.79
CA GLY A 84 7.31 -3.01 0.56
C GLY A 84 7.68 -1.87 -0.39
N PRO A 85 8.96 -1.46 -0.39
CA PRO A 85 9.34 -0.06 -0.46
C PRO A 85 8.78 0.64 -1.70
N VAL A 86 8.24 1.84 -1.49
CA VAL A 86 8.47 2.90 -2.47
C VAL A 86 9.99 3.02 -2.51
N ILE A 87 10.65 2.64 -3.60
CA ILE A 87 12.09 2.84 -3.76
C ILE A 87 12.33 4.34 -3.51
N GLY A 88 12.81 4.68 -2.32
CA GLY A 88 13.19 6.03 -1.98
C GLY A 88 14.51 6.29 -2.70
N PHE A 89 14.45 6.97 -3.85
CA PHE A 89 15.66 7.45 -4.48
C PHE A 89 16.23 8.58 -3.62
N MET A 90 17.22 8.28 -2.79
CA MET A 90 17.96 9.31 -2.09
C MET A 90 18.93 9.95 -3.09
N PRO A 91 18.66 11.18 -3.54
CA PRO A 91 19.50 11.82 -4.55
C PRO A 91 20.86 12.12 -3.92
N LYS A 92 21.94 12.09 -4.70
CA LYS A 92 23.24 12.61 -4.21
C LYS A 92 23.08 14.07 -3.76
N PRO A 93 23.91 14.57 -2.81
CA PRO A 93 23.89 15.97 -2.37
C PRO A 93 23.86 17.01 -3.48
N PHE A 94 24.51 16.69 -4.59
CA PHE A 94 24.49 17.48 -5.81
C PHE A 94 23.09 17.74 -6.39
N PHE A 95 22.14 16.80 -6.23
CA PHE A 95 20.81 16.87 -6.84
C PHE A 95 19.74 17.49 -5.94
N TYR A 96 19.85 17.37 -4.61
CA TYR A 96 18.86 17.99 -3.71
C TYR A 96 19.24 19.40 -3.25
N SER A 97 20.48 19.84 -3.50
CA SER A 97 20.89 21.24 -3.30
C SER A 97 20.37 22.20 -4.37
N ASN A 98 19.82 21.69 -5.48
CA ASN A 98 19.25 22.50 -6.55
C ASN A 98 17.95 21.86 -7.09
N PRO A 99 16.78 22.50 -6.92
CA PRO A 99 15.47 21.99 -7.37
C PRO A 99 15.39 21.68 -8.86
N TYR A 100 16.12 22.41 -9.71
CA TYR A 100 16.13 22.16 -11.16
C TYR A 100 16.85 20.85 -11.50
N LYS A 101 18.01 20.60 -10.88
CA LYS A 101 18.75 19.33 -11.00
C LYS A 101 17.96 18.16 -10.44
N MET A 102 17.11 18.46 -9.45
CA MET A 102 16.19 17.52 -8.86
C MET A 102 15.15 16.98 -9.85
N MET A 103 14.79 17.76 -10.87
CA MET A 103 13.85 17.32 -11.91
C MET A 103 14.53 16.49 -13.01
N LEU A 104 15.84 16.67 -13.23
CA LEU A 104 16.62 15.98 -14.27
C LEU A 104 16.98 14.50 -13.95
N ARG A 105 16.50 13.97 -12.83
CA ARG A 105 16.84 12.62 -12.33
C ARG A 105 15.78 11.56 -12.66
N PHE A 106 14.70 11.97 -13.30
CA PHE A 106 13.61 11.15 -13.81
C PHE A 106 13.57 11.28 -15.34
#